data_AF-A0A1F2Z294-F1
#
_entry.id   AF-A0A1F2Z294-F1
#
_cell.length_a   1.000
_cell.length_b   1.000
_cell.length_c   1.000
_cell.angle_alpha   90.00
_cell.angle_beta   90.00
_cell.angle_gamma   90.00
#
_symmetry.space_group_name_H-M   'P 1'
#
loop_
_entity.id
_entity.type
_entity.pdbx_description
1 polymer ?
#
loop_
_entity_poly.entity_id
_entity_poly.type
_entity_poly.pdbx_seq_one_letter_code
_entity_poly.pdbx_strand_id
1 'polypeptide(L)'
;MKLSTFVILTMAFCGLSRSAQADNWCNPTKAPTINIKTSTDQISYNFSLSEKQLNSFETSTVSPYASNIITDVGGLMKGGIETQQRMSFQTMTNQRTQQVCFWHDTIEVMLHIKPTIFIASEFPQGTCMHNSIMGHEQKHIQVDREIVNKYAALIGQALQNDVSRYRVFGPFPASNQDAALEQVKTRMQNILRQYSNQMSAERKARQQQVDNLAEYERVNKSCKRSRP
;
A
#
# COMPACT_ATOMS: atom_id res chain seq x y z
N MET A 1 14.30 -76.74 54.54
CA MET A 1 13.55 -75.48 54.68
C MET A 1 14.49 -74.37 55.15
N LYS A 2 14.95 -73.51 54.24
CA LYS A 2 15.50 -72.18 54.55
C LYS A 2 15.02 -71.24 53.43
N LEU A 3 14.07 -70.38 53.76
CA LEU A 3 13.58 -69.30 52.89
C LEU A 3 14.58 -68.14 53.01
N SER A 4 15.25 -67.79 51.90
CA SER A 4 16.02 -66.54 51.81
C SER A 4 15.13 -65.43 51.28
N THR A 5 14.88 -64.43 52.11
CA THR A 5 14.10 -63.24 51.79
C THR A 5 15.00 -62.22 51.07
N PHE A 6 14.71 -61.92 49.81
CA PHE A 6 15.37 -60.85 49.06
C PHE A 6 14.68 -59.51 49.38
N VAL A 7 15.40 -58.55 49.95
CA VAL A 7 14.94 -57.18 50.16
C VAL A 7 15.27 -56.37 48.91
N ILE A 8 14.24 -55.98 48.14
CA ILE A 8 14.38 -55.09 46.98
C ILE A 8 14.31 -53.64 47.50
N LEU A 9 15.45 -52.95 47.46
CA LEU A 9 15.57 -51.53 47.81
C LEU A 9 15.23 -50.69 46.56
N THR A 10 13.99 -50.21 46.47
CA THR A 10 13.56 -49.25 45.43
C THR A 10 14.12 -47.85 45.73
N MET A 11 15.17 -47.43 45.01
CA MET A 11 15.59 -46.03 44.95
C MET A 11 14.53 -45.21 44.21
N ALA A 12 13.83 -44.36 44.96
CA ALA A 12 12.95 -43.34 44.40
C ALA A 12 13.81 -42.22 43.77
N PHE A 13 13.97 -42.26 42.44
CA PHE A 13 14.62 -41.20 41.68
C PHE A 13 13.64 -40.03 41.54
N CYS A 14 13.70 -39.06 42.46
CA CYS A 14 12.99 -37.79 42.34
C CYS A 14 13.56 -37.00 41.17
N GLY A 15 12.96 -37.16 39.99
CA GLY A 15 13.21 -36.30 38.83
C GLY A 15 12.77 -34.87 39.16
N LEU A 16 13.73 -33.98 39.42
CA LEU A 16 13.49 -32.54 39.49
C LEU A 16 13.08 -32.05 38.09
N SER A 17 11.78 -32.00 37.82
CA SER A 17 11.23 -31.27 36.68
C SER A 17 11.53 -29.78 36.88
N ARG A 18 12.63 -29.28 36.29
CA ARG A 18 12.83 -27.84 36.10
C ARG A 18 11.75 -27.36 35.14
N SER A 19 10.67 -26.80 35.69
CA SER A 19 9.76 -25.95 34.91
C SER A 19 10.60 -24.85 34.28
N ALA A 20 10.73 -24.85 32.95
CA ALA A 20 11.29 -23.72 32.23
C ALA A 20 10.38 -22.52 32.52
N GLN A 21 10.80 -21.66 33.44
CA GLN A 21 10.16 -20.37 33.65
C GLN A 21 10.28 -19.63 32.33
N ALA A 22 9.15 -19.37 31.68
CA ALA A 22 9.11 -18.49 30.53
C ALA A 22 9.58 -17.12 31.01
N ASP A 23 10.79 -16.75 30.60
CA ASP A 23 11.47 -15.55 31.00
C ASP A 23 10.66 -14.32 30.53
N ASN A 24 9.94 -13.69 31.46
CA ASN A 24 8.97 -12.62 31.21
C ASN A 24 9.63 -11.27 30.84
N TRP A 25 10.91 -11.24 30.49
CA TRP A 25 11.62 -10.01 30.16
C TRP A 25 11.29 -9.53 28.75
N CYS A 26 10.87 -10.41 27.82
CA CYS A 26 10.61 -10.08 26.42
C CYS A 26 9.16 -9.65 26.17
N ASN A 27 8.72 -8.54 26.80
CA ASN A 27 7.34 -8.07 26.69
C ASN A 27 7.23 -6.59 26.30
N PRO A 28 6.48 -6.26 25.23
CA PRO A 28 6.20 -4.87 24.87
C PRO A 28 5.27 -4.23 25.91
N THR A 29 5.61 -3.03 26.36
CA THR A 29 4.81 -2.26 27.34
C THR A 29 3.72 -1.40 26.70
N LYS A 30 3.80 -1.18 25.38
CA LYS A 30 2.86 -0.36 24.61
C LYS A 30 2.52 -1.05 23.29
N ALA A 31 1.30 -0.83 22.81
CA ALA A 31 0.93 -1.23 21.46
C ALA A 31 1.58 -0.27 20.44
N PRO A 32 1.94 -0.75 19.23
CA PRO A 32 2.46 0.11 18.19
C PRO A 32 1.43 1.13 17.74
N THR A 33 1.89 2.31 17.33
CA THR A 33 1.06 3.30 16.65
C THR A 33 1.08 3.05 15.15
N ILE A 34 -0.08 2.92 14.51
CA ILE A 34 -0.20 2.75 13.05
C ILE A 34 -0.88 3.99 12.48
N ASN A 35 -0.17 4.70 11.59
CA ASN A 35 -0.64 5.91 10.94
C ASN A 35 -0.67 5.72 9.43
N ILE A 36 -1.88 5.67 8.84
CA ILE A 36 -2.06 5.63 7.39
C ILE A 36 -2.60 6.99 6.95
N LYS A 37 -1.87 7.67 6.07
CA LYS A 37 -2.21 9.01 5.58
C LYS A 37 -2.42 8.98 4.08
N THR A 38 -3.40 9.73 3.61
CA THR A 38 -3.59 10.02 2.19
C THR A 38 -3.35 11.50 1.94
N SER A 39 -2.81 11.83 0.77
CA SER A 39 -2.63 13.22 0.35
C SER A 39 -2.69 13.35 -1.17
N THR A 40 -2.97 14.56 -1.64
CA THR A 40 -3.04 14.88 -3.06
C THR A 40 -2.49 16.28 -3.26
N ASP A 41 -1.55 16.43 -4.18
CA ASP A 41 -1.06 17.74 -4.60
C ASP A 41 -2.18 18.56 -5.25
N GLN A 42 -1.97 19.87 -5.31
CA GLN A 42 -2.79 20.72 -6.18
C GLN A 42 -2.66 20.25 -7.63
N ILE A 43 -3.77 20.29 -8.37
CA ILE A 43 -3.78 19.85 -9.76
C ILE A 43 -2.90 20.80 -10.57
N SER A 44 -1.88 20.23 -11.24
CA SER A 44 -1.08 20.96 -12.22
C SER A 44 -1.79 20.93 -13.57
N TYR A 45 -1.74 22.03 -14.32
CA TYR A 45 -2.40 22.14 -15.62
C TYR A 45 -1.37 22.47 -16.70
N ASN A 46 -1.47 21.81 -17.85
CA ASN A 46 -0.65 22.10 -19.02
C ASN A 46 -1.50 22.09 -20.30
N PHE A 47 -1.55 23.23 -20.98
CA PHE A 47 -2.35 23.44 -22.19
C PHE A 47 -1.50 23.80 -23.42
N SER A 48 -0.19 23.53 -23.38
CA SER A 48 0.74 23.91 -24.45
C SER A 48 1.00 22.82 -25.48
N LEU A 49 0.57 21.58 -25.21
CA LEU A 49 0.79 20.43 -26.09
C LEU A 49 -0.38 20.25 -27.06
N SER A 50 -0.09 19.88 -28.30
CA SER A 50 -1.09 19.47 -29.29
C SER A 50 -1.66 18.09 -28.98
N GLU A 51 -2.84 17.79 -29.52
CA GLU A 51 -3.48 16.46 -29.37
C GLU A 51 -2.54 15.34 -29.88
N LYS A 52 -1.83 15.60 -30.98
CA LYS A 52 -0.82 14.67 -31.51
C LYS A 52 0.31 14.39 -30.52
N GLN A 53 0.75 15.40 -29.76
CA GLN A 53 1.79 15.21 -28.74
C GLN A 53 1.25 14.46 -27.52
N LEU A 54 0.00 14.72 -27.11
CA LEU A 54 -0.63 14.00 -26.00
C LEU A 54 -0.80 12.50 -26.32
N ASN A 55 -1.17 12.16 -27.55
CA ASN A 55 -1.27 10.78 -28.03
C ASN A 55 0.04 9.98 -27.99
N SER A 56 1.19 10.63 -27.77
CA SER A 56 2.48 9.94 -27.60
C SER A 56 2.76 9.49 -26.16
N PHE A 57 1.91 9.89 -25.21
CA PHE A 57 2.10 9.55 -23.81
C PHE A 57 1.62 8.11 -23.55
N GLU A 58 2.36 7.36 -22.74
CA GLU A 58 1.87 6.07 -22.25
C GLU A 58 0.68 6.30 -21.32
N THR A 59 -0.46 5.68 -21.64
CA THR A 59 -1.68 5.72 -20.83
C THR A 59 -1.97 4.34 -20.23
N SER A 60 -2.59 4.32 -19.05
CA SER A 60 -3.00 3.07 -18.40
C SER A 60 -4.32 2.50 -18.95
N THR A 61 -5.00 3.24 -19.82
CA THR A 61 -6.30 2.90 -20.41
C THR A 61 -6.15 2.63 -21.90
N VAL A 62 -6.99 1.74 -22.41
CA VAL A 62 -7.09 1.42 -23.84
C VAL A 62 -8.25 2.25 -24.40
N SER A 63 -8.06 2.81 -25.59
CA SER A 63 -9.14 3.45 -26.33
C SER A 63 -10.36 2.53 -26.42
N PRO A 64 -11.58 3.03 -26.12
CA PRO A 64 -12.80 2.24 -26.22
C PRO A 64 -13.31 2.04 -27.67
N TYR A 65 -12.61 2.57 -28.68
CA TYR A 65 -12.97 2.44 -30.10
C TYR A 65 -11.97 1.55 -30.84
N ALA A 66 -12.32 1.12 -32.06
CA ALA A 66 -11.44 0.31 -32.92
C ALA A 66 -10.08 1.01 -33.16
N SER A 67 -9.00 0.23 -33.30
CA SER A 67 -7.59 0.65 -33.38
C SER A 67 -7.24 1.74 -34.43
N ASN A 68 -8.19 2.10 -35.28
CA ASN A 68 -8.01 2.99 -36.42
C ASN A 68 -8.80 4.31 -36.28
N ILE A 69 -9.42 4.56 -35.12
CA ILE A 69 -10.14 5.80 -34.83
C ILE A 69 -9.35 6.56 -33.75
N ILE A 70 -8.95 7.80 -34.03
CA ILE A 70 -8.36 8.69 -33.03
C ILE A 70 -9.46 9.04 -32.05
N THR A 71 -9.37 8.54 -30.82
CA THR A 71 -10.45 8.63 -29.82
C THR A 71 -9.94 9.17 -28.50
N ASP A 72 -8.96 10.04 -28.55
CA ASP A 72 -8.68 10.90 -27.41
C ASP A 72 -9.81 11.95 -27.36
N VAL A 73 -10.30 12.28 -26.17
CA VAL A 73 -11.23 13.40 -25.98
C VAL A 73 -10.51 14.76 -26.09
N GLY A 74 -9.20 14.77 -26.34
CA GLY A 74 -8.37 15.96 -26.46
C GLY A 74 -7.69 16.34 -25.15
N GLY A 75 -7.58 15.39 -24.21
CA GLY A 75 -7.11 15.61 -22.85
C GLY A 75 -6.48 14.37 -22.25
N LEU A 76 -5.68 14.58 -21.20
CA LEU A 76 -5.02 13.49 -20.50
C LEU A 76 -4.76 13.85 -19.04
N MET A 77 -5.29 13.05 -18.13
CA MET A 77 -4.83 13.00 -16.75
C MET A 77 -3.59 12.12 -16.63
N LYS A 78 -2.46 12.73 -16.25
CA LYS A 78 -1.21 12.02 -15.92
C LYS A 78 -0.91 12.13 -14.43
N GLY A 79 -0.64 11.00 -13.81
CA GLY A 79 -0.27 10.95 -12.40
C GLY A 79 -0.21 9.52 -11.90
N GLY A 80 0.61 9.29 -10.88
CA GLY A 80 0.70 8.03 -10.16
C GLY A 80 0.30 8.19 -8.70
N ILE A 81 0.13 7.06 -8.02
CA ILE A 81 0.01 7.00 -6.57
C ILE A 81 1.37 6.56 -6.03
N GLU A 82 2.04 7.45 -5.30
CA GLU A 82 3.28 7.15 -4.60
C GLU A 82 2.96 6.55 -3.23
N THR A 83 3.66 5.48 -2.86
CA THR A 83 3.56 4.86 -1.53
C THR A 83 4.87 5.07 -0.79
N GLN A 84 4.81 5.79 0.33
CA GLN A 84 5.96 5.98 1.23
C GLN A 84 5.68 5.25 2.55
N GLN A 85 6.73 4.67 3.15
CA GLN A 85 6.62 3.92 4.40
C GLN A 85 7.77 4.29 5.34
N ARG A 86 7.47 4.35 6.64
CA ARG A 86 8.47 4.50 7.70
C ARG A 86 8.09 3.60 8.87
N MET A 87 9.06 2.89 9.43
CA MET A 87 8.85 1.97 10.55
C MET A 87 9.93 2.20 11.60
N SER A 88 9.52 2.30 12.86
CA SER A 88 10.42 2.30 14.02
C SER A 88 10.18 1.05 14.86
N PHE A 89 11.23 0.64 15.57
CA PHE A 89 11.21 -0.52 16.44
C PHE A 89 11.76 -0.13 17.81
N GLN A 90 11.18 -0.70 18.85
CA GLN A 90 11.80 -0.73 20.17
C GLN A 90 12.52 -2.06 20.34
N THR A 91 13.67 -2.02 20.99
CA THR A 91 14.49 -3.20 21.29
C THR A 91 14.69 -3.32 22.80
N MET A 92 14.88 -4.55 23.26
CA MET A 92 15.26 -4.85 24.62
C MET A 92 16.25 -6.00 24.60
N THR A 93 17.33 -5.87 25.36
CA THR A 93 18.44 -6.83 25.37
C THR A 93 18.66 -7.34 26.79
N ASN A 94 18.64 -8.66 26.93
CA ASN A 94 19.06 -9.33 28.15
C ASN A 94 20.58 -9.55 28.11
N GLN A 95 21.31 -8.74 28.89
CA GLN A 95 22.78 -8.77 28.95
C GLN A 95 23.33 -10.08 29.52
N ARG A 96 22.54 -10.82 30.33
CA ARG A 96 22.99 -12.09 30.91
C ARG A 96 22.95 -13.22 29.89
N THR A 97 21.90 -13.26 29.07
CA THR A 97 21.71 -14.31 28.06
C THR A 97 22.21 -13.90 26.66
N GLN A 98 22.65 -12.64 26.49
CA GLN A 98 23.04 -12.06 25.20
C GLN A 98 21.94 -12.23 24.14
N GLN A 99 20.69 -12.04 24.57
CA GLN A 99 19.51 -12.14 23.73
C GLN A 99 18.85 -10.79 23.54
N VAL A 100 18.18 -10.61 22.40
CA VAL A 100 17.43 -9.41 22.06
C VAL A 100 15.99 -9.77 21.66
N CYS A 101 15.07 -8.89 22.03
CA CYS A 101 13.72 -8.84 21.52
C CYS A 101 13.44 -7.47 20.94
N PHE A 102 12.51 -7.41 19.99
CA PHE A 102 12.04 -6.15 19.45
C PHE A 102 10.58 -6.23 19.02
N TRP A 103 9.95 -5.07 18.90
CA TRP A 103 8.57 -4.91 18.47
C TRP A 103 8.40 -3.58 17.74
N HIS A 104 7.33 -3.47 16.96
CA HIS A 104 7.00 -2.21 16.31
C HIS A 104 6.68 -1.14 17.34
N ASP A 105 7.21 0.05 17.12
CA ASP A 105 6.88 1.25 17.89
C ASP A 105 5.91 2.13 17.09
N THR A 106 6.32 2.52 15.88
CA THR A 106 5.48 3.27 14.94
C THR A 106 5.56 2.67 13.54
N ILE A 107 4.42 2.61 12.85
CA ILE A 107 4.32 2.30 11.42
C ILE A 107 3.59 3.47 10.75
N GLU A 108 4.27 4.15 9.84
CA GLU A 108 3.69 5.22 9.03
C GLU A 108 3.65 4.79 7.57
N VAL A 109 2.50 4.96 6.93
CA VAL A 109 2.33 4.75 5.49
C VAL A 109 1.64 5.98 4.90
N MET A 110 2.16 6.51 3.80
CA MET A 110 1.57 7.62 3.06
C MET A 110 1.28 7.19 1.63
N LEU A 111 0.04 7.39 1.20
CA LEU A 111 -0.40 7.27 -0.19
C LEU A 111 -0.58 8.68 -0.75
N HIS A 112 0.23 9.05 -1.74
CA HIS A 112 0.27 10.41 -2.27
C HIS A 112 -0.05 10.44 -3.76
N ILE A 113 -0.95 11.35 -4.17
CA ILE A 113 -1.33 11.55 -5.57
C ILE A 113 -0.71 12.84 -6.08
N LYS A 114 -0.05 12.78 -7.24
CA LYS A 114 0.51 13.94 -7.95
C LYS A 114 -0.11 14.08 -9.34
N PRO A 115 -1.25 14.78 -9.47
CA PRO A 115 -2.00 14.82 -10.72
C PRO A 115 -1.62 16.03 -11.58
N THR A 116 -1.46 15.78 -12.88
CA THR A 116 -1.37 16.80 -13.92
C THR A 116 -2.44 16.55 -14.97
N ILE A 117 -3.25 17.57 -15.27
CA ILE A 117 -4.20 17.56 -16.38
C ILE A 117 -3.58 18.25 -17.58
N PHE A 118 -3.57 17.55 -18.70
CA PHE A 118 -3.27 18.09 -20.00
C PHE A 118 -4.56 18.27 -20.79
N ILE A 119 -4.68 19.40 -21.50
CA ILE A 119 -5.72 19.60 -22.52
C ILE A 119 -5.02 20.13 -23.75
N ALA A 120 -5.36 19.56 -24.90
CA ALA A 120 -4.72 19.91 -26.16
C ALA A 120 -4.90 21.40 -26.47
N SER A 121 -3.86 22.04 -27.02
CA SER A 121 -3.85 23.47 -27.30
C SER A 121 -4.89 23.90 -28.34
N GLU A 122 -5.41 22.94 -29.12
CA GLU A 122 -6.54 23.06 -30.03
C GLU A 122 -7.88 23.38 -29.31
N PHE A 123 -7.94 23.21 -27.98
CA PHE A 123 -9.11 23.52 -27.15
C PHE A 123 -8.79 24.65 -26.16
N PRO A 124 -8.90 25.94 -26.58
CA PRO A 124 -8.56 27.08 -25.74
C PRO A 124 -9.36 27.13 -24.43
N GLN A 125 -8.70 27.60 -23.37
CA GLN A 125 -9.33 27.79 -22.08
C GLN A 125 -10.59 28.68 -22.19
N GLY A 126 -11.63 28.33 -21.43
CA GLY A 126 -12.91 29.04 -21.43
C GLY A 126 -13.88 28.61 -22.53
N THR A 127 -13.45 27.80 -23.51
CA THR A 127 -14.35 27.22 -24.51
C THR A 127 -15.19 26.09 -23.91
N CYS A 128 -16.36 25.83 -24.50
CA CYS A 128 -17.23 24.71 -24.10
C CYS A 128 -16.47 23.37 -24.12
N MET A 129 -15.71 23.12 -25.19
CA MET A 129 -15.01 21.85 -25.35
C MET A 129 -13.92 21.68 -24.29
N HIS A 130 -13.11 22.72 -24.05
CA HIS A 130 -12.12 22.72 -22.97
C HIS A 130 -12.74 22.36 -21.62
N ASN A 131 -13.87 22.95 -21.26
CA ASN A 131 -14.54 22.67 -19.98
C ASN A 131 -15.10 21.24 -19.92
N SER A 132 -15.59 20.70 -21.05
CA SER A 132 -16.06 19.32 -21.13
C SER A 132 -14.93 18.31 -20.97
N ILE A 133 -13.78 18.56 -21.60
CA ILE A 133 -12.56 17.75 -21.46
C ILE A 133 -12.04 17.85 -20.03
N MET A 134 -11.94 19.06 -19.47
CA MET A 134 -11.55 19.27 -18.07
C MET A 134 -12.40 18.45 -17.11
N GLY A 135 -13.73 18.48 -17.28
CA GLY A 135 -14.65 17.70 -16.47
C GLY A 135 -14.47 16.18 -16.63
N HIS A 136 -14.03 15.72 -17.80
CA HIS A 136 -13.66 14.32 -18.02
C HIS A 136 -12.36 13.97 -17.25
N GLU A 137 -11.28 14.74 -17.46
CA GLU A 137 -10.00 14.47 -16.80
C GLU A 137 -10.06 14.55 -15.26
N GLN A 138 -10.93 15.41 -14.72
CA GLN A 138 -11.18 15.49 -13.29
C GLN A 138 -11.83 14.22 -12.71
N LYS A 139 -12.59 13.45 -13.51
CA LYS A 139 -13.15 12.16 -13.06
C LYS A 139 -12.04 11.15 -12.78
N HIS A 140 -10.98 11.14 -13.59
CA HIS A 140 -9.83 10.27 -13.38
C HIS A 140 -9.12 10.59 -12.04
N ILE A 141 -9.02 11.87 -11.67
CA ILE A 141 -8.47 12.28 -10.37
C ILE A 141 -9.38 11.85 -9.22
N GLN A 142 -10.70 11.97 -9.39
CA GLN A 142 -11.67 11.54 -8.39
C GLN A 142 -11.55 10.02 -8.13
N VAL A 143 -11.39 9.21 -9.18
CA VAL A 143 -11.12 7.77 -9.06
C VAL A 143 -9.87 7.51 -8.22
N ASP A 144 -8.78 8.24 -8.47
CA ASP A 144 -7.54 8.08 -7.70
C ASP A 144 -7.74 8.41 -6.21
N ARG A 145 -8.43 9.50 -5.90
CA ARG A 145 -8.75 9.91 -4.51
C ARG A 145 -9.57 8.84 -3.78
N GLU A 146 -10.56 8.26 -4.45
CA GLU A 146 -11.38 7.20 -3.86
C GLU A 146 -10.57 5.91 -3.65
N ILE A 147 -9.72 5.55 -4.62
CA ILE A 147 -8.84 4.39 -4.53
C ILE A 147 -7.87 4.54 -3.34
N VAL A 148 -7.17 5.67 -3.20
CA VAL A 148 -6.22 5.83 -2.08
C VAL A 148 -6.91 5.78 -0.73
N ASN A 149 -8.11 6.35 -0.60
CA ASN A 149 -8.87 6.31 0.65
C ASN A 149 -9.32 4.88 1.00
N LYS A 150 -9.80 4.12 0.00
CA LYS A 150 -10.14 2.69 0.18
C LYS A 150 -8.91 1.88 0.61
N TYR A 151 -7.80 2.01 -0.10
CA TYR A 151 -6.61 1.21 0.17
C TYR A 151 -5.87 1.64 1.43
N ALA A 152 -5.96 2.91 1.84
CA ALA A 152 -5.49 3.35 3.15
C ALA A 152 -6.19 2.58 4.29
N ALA A 153 -7.51 2.41 4.22
CA ALA A 153 -8.26 1.64 5.21
C ALA A 153 -7.87 0.15 5.20
N LEU A 154 -7.77 -0.46 4.01
CA LEU A 154 -7.39 -1.87 3.87
C LEU A 154 -5.97 -2.15 4.39
N ILE A 155 -5.01 -1.28 4.06
CA ILE A 155 -3.63 -1.37 4.54
C ILE A 155 -3.59 -1.22 6.06
N GLY A 156 -4.31 -0.23 6.61
CA GLY A 156 -4.40 -0.02 8.06
C GLY A 156 -4.90 -1.25 8.79
N GLN A 157 -5.97 -1.87 8.29
CA GLN A 157 -6.51 -3.11 8.84
C GLN A 157 -5.51 -4.28 8.73
N ALA A 158 -4.86 -4.43 7.58
CA ALA A 158 -3.89 -5.51 7.38
C ALA A 158 -2.68 -5.39 8.32
N LEU A 159 -2.14 -4.17 8.48
CA LEU A 159 -1.04 -3.91 9.41
C LEU A 159 -1.48 -4.12 10.85
N GLN A 160 -2.67 -3.66 11.24
CA GLN A 160 -3.23 -3.88 12.58
C GLN A 160 -3.38 -5.37 12.90
N ASN A 161 -3.85 -6.16 11.93
CA ASN A 161 -3.97 -7.61 12.06
C ASN A 161 -2.59 -8.28 12.17
N ASP A 162 -1.58 -7.79 11.44
CA ASP A 162 -0.24 -8.36 11.51
C ASP A 162 0.43 -8.11 12.86
N VAL A 163 0.43 -6.84 13.32
CA VAL A 163 1.07 -6.47 14.60
C VAL A 163 0.34 -7.07 15.81
N SER A 164 -0.97 -7.31 15.72
CA SER A 164 -1.71 -7.98 16.79
C SER A 164 -1.40 -9.48 16.87
N ARG A 165 -1.11 -10.12 15.74
CA ARG A 165 -0.67 -11.52 15.68
C ARG A 165 0.79 -11.68 16.12
N TYR A 166 1.65 -10.74 15.76
CA TYR A 166 3.09 -10.76 16.06
C TYR A 166 3.47 -9.54 16.90
N ARG A 167 3.09 -9.57 18.19
CA ARG A 167 3.29 -8.44 19.12
C ARG A 167 4.76 -8.23 19.50
N VAL A 168 5.55 -9.29 19.50
CA VAL A 168 6.97 -9.30 19.88
C VAL A 168 7.72 -10.27 18.97
N PHE A 169 8.95 -9.91 18.62
CA PHE A 169 9.88 -10.73 17.87
C PHE A 169 11.07 -11.07 18.76
N GLY A 170 11.37 -12.36 18.88
CA GLY A 170 12.45 -12.87 19.74
C GLY A 170 11.92 -13.76 20.87
N PRO A 171 12.79 -14.13 21.83
CA PRO A 171 14.20 -13.72 21.93
C PRO A 171 15.10 -14.35 20.86
N PHE A 172 16.03 -13.57 20.32
CA PHE A 172 17.08 -14.01 19.40
C PHE A 172 18.46 -13.78 20.02
N PRO A 173 19.53 -14.49 19.61
CA PRO A 173 20.90 -14.07 19.91
C PRO A 173 21.12 -12.62 19.45
N ALA A 174 21.75 -11.79 20.27
CA ALA A 174 22.01 -10.38 19.94
C ALA A 174 22.84 -10.24 18.64
N SER A 175 23.70 -11.21 18.34
CA SER A 175 24.45 -11.30 17.08
C SER A 175 23.56 -11.37 15.83
N ASN A 176 22.30 -11.78 15.97
CA ASN A 176 21.36 -11.98 14.85
C ASN A 176 20.35 -10.84 14.74
N GLN A 177 20.47 -9.78 15.54
CA GLN A 177 19.49 -8.69 15.61
C GLN A 177 19.17 -8.10 14.23
N ASP A 178 20.19 -7.75 13.45
CA ASP A 178 20.00 -7.08 12.17
C ASP A 178 19.29 -8.00 11.16
N ALA A 179 19.71 -9.26 11.08
CA ALA A 179 19.06 -10.26 10.22
C ALA A 179 17.58 -10.47 10.60
N ALA A 180 17.28 -10.53 11.90
CA ALA A 180 15.91 -10.67 12.39
C ALA A 180 15.06 -9.41 12.10
N LEU A 181 15.62 -8.21 12.27
CA LEU A 181 14.96 -6.95 11.93
C LEU A 181 14.65 -6.85 10.44
N GLU A 182 15.58 -7.25 9.57
CA GLU A 182 15.35 -7.26 8.12
C GLU A 182 14.25 -8.24 7.70
N GLN A 183 14.12 -9.39 8.37
CA GLN A 183 13.00 -10.31 8.14
C GLN A 183 11.65 -9.66 8.46
N VAL A 184 11.56 -8.92 9.57
CA VAL A 184 10.33 -8.21 9.96
C VAL A 184 10.03 -7.06 9.01
N LYS A 185 11.04 -6.28 8.58
CA LYS A 185 10.86 -5.24 7.56
C LYS A 185 10.36 -5.85 6.24
N THR A 186 10.96 -6.95 5.80
CA THR A 186 10.56 -7.66 4.58
C THR A 186 9.12 -8.15 4.67
N ARG A 187 8.69 -8.67 5.83
CA ARG A 187 7.30 -9.06 6.07
C ARG A 187 6.34 -7.89 5.84
N MET A 188 6.62 -6.73 6.43
CA MET A 188 5.79 -5.53 6.25
C MET A 188 5.78 -5.03 4.81
N GLN A 189 6.94 -5.02 4.16
CA GLN A 189 7.07 -4.67 2.74
C GLN A 189 6.22 -5.58 1.84
N ASN A 190 6.13 -6.88 2.16
CA ASN A 190 5.31 -7.82 1.41
C ASN A 190 3.81 -7.51 1.52
N ILE A 191 3.33 -7.17 2.73
CA ILE A 191 1.94 -6.74 2.94
C ILE A 191 1.66 -5.49 2.10
N LEU A 192 2.50 -4.48 2.20
CA LEU A 192 2.32 -3.22 1.47
C LEU A 192 2.36 -3.43 -0.04
N ARG A 193 3.33 -4.22 -0.55
CA ARG A 193 3.42 -4.57 -1.96
C ARG A 193 2.17 -5.29 -2.48
N GLN A 194 1.61 -6.22 -1.70
CA GLN A 194 0.36 -6.90 -2.08
C GLN A 194 -0.77 -5.90 -2.28
N TYR A 195 -0.98 -4.99 -1.32
CA TYR A 195 -2.05 -3.99 -1.42
C TYR A 195 -1.77 -2.94 -2.48
N SER A 196 -0.52 -2.53 -2.69
CA SER A 196 -0.15 -1.64 -3.79
C SER A 196 -0.46 -2.27 -5.15
N ASN A 197 -0.19 -3.56 -5.34
CA ASN A 197 -0.52 -4.26 -6.59
C ASN A 197 -2.03 -4.35 -6.83
N GLN A 198 -2.81 -4.66 -5.78
CA GLN A 198 -4.28 -4.67 -5.86
C GLN A 198 -4.83 -3.28 -6.16
N MET A 199 -4.29 -2.25 -5.49
CA MET A 199 -4.62 -0.84 -5.72
C MET A 199 -4.38 -0.43 -7.16
N SER A 200 -3.20 -0.75 -7.72
CA SER A 200 -2.87 -0.45 -9.11
C SER A 200 -3.78 -1.18 -10.10
N ALA A 201 -4.12 -2.44 -9.84
CA ALA A 201 -5.02 -3.20 -10.70
C ALA A 201 -6.44 -2.63 -10.69
N GLU A 202 -6.99 -2.32 -9.51
CA GLU A 202 -8.32 -1.73 -9.37
C GLU A 202 -8.36 -0.32 -9.95
N ARG A 203 -7.34 0.50 -9.68
CA ARG A 203 -7.17 1.81 -10.32
C ARG A 203 -7.28 1.68 -11.83
N LYS A 204 -6.47 0.81 -12.44
CA LYS A 204 -6.49 0.60 -13.89
C LYS A 204 -7.89 0.26 -14.40
N ALA A 205 -8.58 -0.67 -13.73
CA ALA A 205 -9.94 -1.06 -14.11
C ALA A 205 -10.95 0.11 -14.01
N ARG A 206 -10.85 0.92 -12.95
CA ARG A 206 -11.77 2.06 -12.75
C ARG A 206 -11.46 3.25 -13.66
N GLN A 207 -10.19 3.52 -13.95
CA GLN A 207 -9.81 4.52 -14.97
C GLN A 207 -10.37 4.12 -16.34
N GLN A 208 -10.31 2.83 -16.70
CA GLN A 208 -10.93 2.33 -17.92
C GLN A 208 -12.47 2.48 -17.93
N GLN A 209 -13.12 2.40 -16.77
CA GLN A 209 -14.57 2.63 -16.68
C GLN A 209 -14.93 4.10 -16.93
N VAL A 210 -14.04 5.05 -16.63
CA VAL A 210 -14.22 6.46 -17.01
C VAL A 210 -14.03 6.60 -18.53
N ASP A 211 -13.01 5.95 -19.08
CA ASP A 211 -12.71 5.88 -20.52
C ASP A 211 -13.61 4.88 -21.27
N ASN A 212 -14.92 5.14 -21.27
CA ASN A 212 -15.90 4.34 -21.98
C ASN A 212 -16.55 5.11 -23.14
N LEU A 213 -17.16 4.37 -24.07
CA LEU A 213 -17.79 4.91 -25.28
C LEU A 213 -18.85 5.98 -24.97
N ALA A 214 -19.71 5.73 -23.99
CA ALA A 214 -20.79 6.65 -23.64
C ALA A 214 -20.24 7.99 -23.09
N GLU A 215 -19.17 7.94 -22.31
CA GLU A 215 -18.50 9.14 -21.81
C GLU A 215 -17.84 9.93 -22.94
N TYR A 216 -17.16 9.26 -23.88
CA TYR A 216 -16.52 9.94 -25.01
C TYR A 216 -17.56 10.56 -25.95
N GLU A 217 -18.66 9.85 -26.22
CA GLU A 217 -19.79 10.40 -26.95
C GLU A 217 -20.41 11.61 -26.24
N ARG A 218 -20.56 11.53 -24.91
CA ARG A 218 -21.06 12.65 -24.11
C ARG A 218 -20.15 13.86 -24.29
N VAL A 219 -18.83 13.71 -24.12
CA VAL A 219 -17.86 14.81 -24.28
C VAL A 219 -17.95 15.39 -25.70
N ASN A 220 -17.89 14.55 -26.73
CA ASN A 220 -17.92 14.96 -28.14
C ASN A 220 -19.22 15.67 -28.54
N LYS A 221 -20.37 15.30 -27.93
CA LYS A 221 -21.69 15.89 -28.22
C LYS A 221 -22.03 17.07 -27.28
N SER A 222 -21.24 17.33 -26.24
CA SER A 222 -21.55 18.34 -25.21
C SER A 222 -21.57 19.76 -25.75
N CYS A 223 -20.89 20.02 -26.87
CA CYS A 223 -20.78 21.35 -27.47
C CYS A 223 -21.36 21.33 -28.88
N LYS A 224 -22.15 22.36 -29.24
CA LYS A 224 -22.56 22.57 -30.62
C LYS A 224 -21.31 22.66 -31.49
N ARG A 225 -21.30 21.99 -32.65
CA ARG A 225 -20.14 21.94 -33.58
C ARG A 225 -19.59 23.34 -33.85
N SER A 226 -18.52 23.66 -33.13
CA SER A 226 -17.52 24.62 -33.56
C SER A 226 -16.18 23.91 -33.37
N ARG A 227 -15.97 22.85 -34.17
CA ARG A 227 -14.62 22.54 -34.62
C ARG A 227 -14.24 23.74 -35.52
N PRO A 228 -13.11 24.42 -35.29
CA PRO A 228 -12.57 25.32 -36.30
C PRO A 228 -12.33 24.56 -37.61
#